data_AF-W6AJW9-F1
#
_entry.id   AF-W6AJW9-F1
#
_cell.length_a   1.000
_cell.length_b   1.000
_cell.length_c   1.000
_cell.angle_alpha   90.00
_cell.angle_beta   90.00
_cell.angle_gamma   90.00
#
_symmetry.space_group_name_H-M   'P 1'
#
loop_
_entity.id
_entity.type
_entity.pdbx_description
1 polymer ?
#
loop_
_entity_poly.entity_id
_entity_poly.type
_entity_poly.pdbx_seq_one_letter_code
_entity_poly.pdbx_strand_id
1 'polypeptide(L)'
;MSYKKRLKNEEVDIDISKRPNLSLDSTVTIENINITSEVTENLEPPKIFEENSADQNSVDNNCEQEDNTIYPDKKSFNNIYNRGWALESLKAAKADFNRNKAKINITKEPKIFLKFTDKQIKTIFHEFKEKVISATPKLVILKDRKFGYELFIDGSNNRFWVNALEFQEPINLKSPKYKHVWQGNSFIGYGFVEFEDFINKVHNLMSKGKTGVNLFRDYVVDVNFDRNRFISSNHDFKLFTYEEYVKIEKWYVKNKINIMIKIAGQKDIEDLNDEIKMQNKDKSKTTALQVIQAKLLLPPRRCRFLVVMPCLNPKYKGKNFANPENKLYKIGFLFND
;
A
#
# COMPACT_ATOMS: atom_id res chain seq x y z
N MET A 1 -5.49 30.34 26.11
CA MET A 1 -5.62 29.48 27.32
C MET A 1 -4.28 28.79 27.59
N SER A 2 -3.96 28.48 28.84
CA SER A 2 -2.67 27.86 29.21
C SER A 2 -2.81 26.35 29.40
N TYR A 3 -1.85 25.57 28.90
CA TYR A 3 -1.78 24.13 29.14
C TYR A 3 -1.20 23.85 30.53
N LYS A 4 -2.05 23.48 31.50
CA LYS A 4 -1.59 22.93 32.78
C LYS A 4 -0.87 21.59 32.54
N LYS A 5 0.34 21.44 33.09
CA LYS A 5 1.02 20.15 33.20
C LYS A 5 0.12 19.20 34.01
N ARG A 6 -0.10 17.98 33.53
CA ARG A 6 -0.58 16.88 34.39
C ARG A 6 0.59 16.39 35.24
N LEU A 7 0.32 16.14 36.51
CA LEU A 7 1.24 15.40 37.39
C LEU A 7 1.28 13.93 36.94
N LYS A 8 2.38 13.24 37.28
CA LYS A 8 2.42 11.77 37.25
C LYS A 8 1.92 11.23 38.60
N ASN A 9 1.59 9.94 38.61
CA ASN A 9 1.18 9.14 39.77
C ASN A 9 -0.28 9.37 40.21
N GLU A 10 -1.20 8.78 39.44
CA GLU A 10 -2.42 8.17 40.00
C GLU A 10 -2.29 6.67 39.68
N GLU A 11 -2.16 5.84 40.71
CA GLU A 11 -2.21 4.38 40.56
C GLU A 11 -3.67 3.93 40.59
N VAL A 12 -4.05 3.01 39.69
CA VAL A 12 -5.43 2.55 39.55
C VAL A 12 -5.50 1.11 40.04
N ASP A 13 -5.92 0.94 41.29
CA ASP A 13 -6.16 -0.38 41.86
C ASP A 13 -7.29 -1.10 41.12
N ILE A 14 -7.00 -2.32 40.67
CA ILE A 14 -7.96 -3.16 39.94
C ILE A 14 -8.49 -4.21 40.91
N ASP A 15 -9.72 -4.00 41.39
CA ASP A 15 -10.43 -4.91 42.28
C ASP A 15 -10.65 -6.29 41.62
N ILE A 16 -9.90 -7.28 42.09
CA ILE A 16 -9.87 -8.65 41.56
C ILE A 16 -11.18 -9.40 41.88
N SER A 17 -11.92 -9.00 42.92
CA SER A 17 -13.13 -9.70 43.39
C SER A 17 -14.28 -9.69 42.38
N LYS A 18 -14.27 -8.78 41.41
CA LYS A 18 -15.34 -8.56 40.42
C LYS A 18 -15.21 -9.40 39.15
N ARG A 19 -14.34 -10.42 39.11
CA ARG A 19 -14.25 -11.36 37.98
C ARG A 19 -15.28 -12.50 38.12
N PRO A 20 -16.15 -12.72 37.11
CA PRO A 20 -17.08 -13.85 37.14
C PRO A 20 -16.32 -15.17 36.89
N ASN A 21 -16.53 -16.16 37.76
CA ASN A 21 -16.07 -17.53 37.52
C ASN A 21 -17.04 -18.27 36.59
N LEU A 22 -16.49 -19.00 35.62
CA LEU A 22 -17.22 -19.86 34.70
C LEU A 22 -16.71 -21.30 34.84
N SER A 23 -17.49 -22.14 35.53
CA SER A 23 -17.31 -23.59 35.56
C SER A 23 -18.09 -24.23 34.41
N LEU A 24 -17.45 -25.15 33.68
CA LEU A 24 -18.02 -25.86 32.54
C LEU A 24 -18.10 -27.36 32.86
N ASP A 25 -19.26 -27.79 33.36
CA ASP A 25 -19.62 -29.20 33.42
C ASP A 25 -20.19 -29.66 32.08
N SER A 26 -19.60 -30.70 31.49
CA SER A 26 -20.31 -31.78 30.78
C SER A 26 -19.33 -32.84 30.29
N THR A 27 -19.62 -34.10 30.59
CA THR A 27 -18.85 -35.26 30.14
C THR A 27 -19.37 -35.78 28.81
N VAL A 28 -18.47 -35.93 27.84
CA VAL A 28 -18.67 -36.79 26.67
C VAL A 28 -17.43 -37.66 26.47
N THR A 29 -17.67 -38.94 26.19
CA THR A 29 -16.69 -39.98 25.87
C THR A 29 -16.97 -40.53 24.48
N ILE A 30 -15.95 -40.60 23.64
CA ILE A 30 -15.95 -41.31 22.36
C ILE A 30 -14.67 -42.14 22.31
N GLU A 31 -14.75 -43.33 21.73
CA GLU A 31 -13.74 -44.39 21.85
C GLU A 31 -12.70 -44.40 20.71
N ASN A 32 -11.70 -45.27 20.84
CA ASN A 32 -10.49 -45.27 20.02
C ASN A 32 -10.72 -45.68 18.55
N ILE A 33 -9.94 -45.10 17.64
CA ILE A 33 -9.54 -45.74 16.38
C ILE A 33 -8.01 -45.64 16.28
N ASN A 34 -7.34 -46.76 15.95
CA ASN A 34 -5.89 -46.89 15.98
C ASN A 34 -5.17 -46.30 14.76
N ILE A 35 -3.87 -46.04 14.93
CA ILE A 35 -2.93 -45.63 13.89
C ILE A 35 -1.78 -46.64 13.82
N THR A 36 -1.32 -46.96 12.61
CA THR A 36 0.01 -47.54 12.29
C THR A 36 0.57 -46.69 11.13
N SER A 37 1.73 -46.00 11.21
CA SER A 37 3.11 -46.53 11.28
C SER A 37 3.42 -47.39 10.03
N GLU A 38 4.47 -47.21 9.20
CA GLU A 38 5.94 -47.00 9.33
C GLU A 38 6.49 -46.47 7.95
N VAL A 39 7.76 -46.23 7.51
CA VAL A 39 9.21 -46.12 7.92
C VAL A 39 9.96 -45.75 6.58
N THR A 40 11.06 -44.99 6.39
CA THR A 40 12.04 -44.16 7.18
C THR A 40 12.67 -43.06 6.26
N GLU A 41 13.72 -42.37 6.72
CA GLU A 41 14.51 -41.32 6.06
C GLU A 41 15.44 -41.78 4.91
N ASN A 42 16.01 -40.82 4.15
CA ASN A 42 17.44 -40.82 3.74
C ASN A 42 17.88 -39.41 3.25
N LEU A 43 19.18 -39.09 3.34
CA LEU A 43 19.77 -37.76 3.07
C LEU A 43 21.14 -37.86 2.38
N GLU A 44 21.36 -37.08 1.31
CA GLU A 44 22.70 -36.74 0.78
C GLU A 44 22.76 -35.30 0.25
N PRO A 45 23.89 -34.56 0.41
CA PRO A 45 24.05 -33.19 -0.08
C PRO A 45 24.91 -33.07 -1.37
N PRO A 46 24.62 -32.13 -2.29
CA PRO A 46 25.42 -31.87 -3.48
C PRO A 46 26.68 -31.04 -3.19
N LYS A 47 27.67 -31.12 -4.09
CA LYS A 47 28.98 -30.46 -4.00
C LYS A 47 29.00 -29.10 -4.72
N ILE A 48 29.95 -28.25 -4.31
CA ILE A 48 30.29 -26.99 -5.00
C ILE A 48 31.26 -27.29 -6.15
N PHE A 49 31.11 -26.59 -7.28
CA PHE A 49 32.13 -26.43 -8.32
C PHE A 49 32.18 -24.96 -8.75
N GLU A 50 33.39 -24.47 -9.06
CA GLU A 50 33.63 -23.16 -9.68
C GLU A 50 34.08 -23.38 -11.13
N GLU A 51 33.70 -22.49 -12.04
CA GLU A 51 34.33 -22.39 -13.36
C GLU A 51 34.27 -20.95 -13.90
N ASN A 52 35.30 -20.53 -14.63
CA ASN A 52 35.43 -19.21 -15.26
C ASN A 52 35.86 -19.37 -16.72
N SER A 53 35.08 -18.84 -17.67
CA SER A 53 35.54 -18.34 -18.99
C SER A 53 34.37 -17.69 -19.74
N ALA A 54 34.62 -17.04 -20.88
CA ALA A 54 33.74 -16.03 -21.47
C ALA A 54 33.29 -16.33 -22.91
N ASP A 55 32.16 -15.73 -23.30
CA ASP A 55 31.70 -15.30 -24.64
C ASP A 55 31.96 -16.25 -25.84
N GLN A 56 30.95 -16.73 -26.59
CA GLN A 56 30.03 -15.88 -27.36
C GLN A 56 28.78 -16.62 -27.91
N ASN A 57 27.70 -15.84 -28.10
CA ASN A 57 26.69 -15.93 -29.17
C ASN A 57 25.93 -17.26 -29.41
N SER A 58 24.70 -17.31 -28.91
CA SER A 58 23.54 -17.75 -29.72
C SER A 58 22.37 -16.79 -29.49
N VAL A 59 21.49 -16.63 -30.49
CA VAL A 59 20.35 -15.69 -30.44
C VAL A 59 19.09 -16.45 -30.11
N ASP A 60 18.43 -16.08 -29.01
CA ASP A 60 17.05 -16.47 -28.75
C ASP A 60 16.24 -15.28 -28.18
N ASN A 61 15.00 -15.12 -28.66
CA ASN A 61 14.19 -13.94 -28.34
C ASN A 61 13.25 -14.22 -27.16
N ASN A 62 13.66 -13.86 -25.94
CA ASN A 62 12.74 -13.71 -24.82
C ASN A 62 12.82 -12.28 -24.25
N CYS A 63 11.69 -11.58 -24.27
CA CYS A 63 11.58 -10.23 -23.71
C CYS A 63 11.20 -10.31 -22.23
N GLU A 64 12.14 -10.78 -21.41
CA GLU A 64 12.04 -10.59 -19.96
C GLU A 64 12.39 -9.13 -19.64
N GLN A 65 11.43 -8.41 -19.06
CA GLN A 65 11.69 -7.07 -18.53
C GLN A 65 12.42 -7.20 -17.18
N GLU A 66 13.74 -7.34 -17.23
CA GLU A 66 14.57 -7.26 -16.02
C GLU A 66 14.32 -5.94 -15.28
N ASP A 67 13.76 -6.05 -14.08
CA ASP A 67 13.32 -4.93 -13.26
C ASP A 67 14.55 -4.21 -12.68
N ASN A 68 15.12 -3.32 -13.50
CA ASN A 68 16.42 -2.64 -13.34
C ASN A 68 16.47 -1.73 -12.08
N THR A 69 16.48 -2.38 -10.92
CA THR A 69 16.36 -1.79 -9.59
C THR A 69 17.72 -1.29 -9.13
N ILE A 70 18.17 -0.19 -9.73
CA ILE A 70 19.40 0.49 -9.34
C ILE A 70 19.19 1.13 -7.96
N TYR A 71 19.68 0.46 -6.92
CA TYR A 71 19.73 1.02 -5.57
C TYR A 71 20.62 2.28 -5.56
N PRO A 72 20.13 3.43 -5.06
CA PRO A 72 20.93 4.64 -5.00
C PRO A 72 22.06 4.47 -3.97
N ASP A 73 23.31 4.48 -4.43
CA ASP A 73 24.48 4.34 -3.56
C ASP A 73 24.44 5.36 -2.41
N LYS A 74 24.58 4.83 -1.19
CA LYS A 74 24.58 5.59 0.07
C LYS A 74 25.74 6.58 0.16
N LYS A 75 26.84 6.35 -0.56
CA LYS A 75 28.01 7.24 -0.61
C LYS A 75 27.94 8.30 -1.72
N SER A 76 27.02 8.17 -2.68
CA SER A 76 26.89 9.12 -3.79
C SER A 76 26.52 10.53 -3.31
N PHE A 77 27.27 11.54 -3.76
CA PHE A 77 26.99 12.95 -3.46
C PHE A 77 25.61 13.40 -3.95
N ASN A 78 25.12 12.80 -5.04
CA ASN A 78 23.80 13.06 -5.63
C ASN A 78 22.65 12.31 -4.92
N ASN A 79 22.93 11.55 -3.86
CA ASN A 79 21.90 10.84 -3.12
C ASN A 79 21.00 11.82 -2.34
N ILE A 80 19.70 11.84 -2.68
CA ILE A 80 18.68 12.73 -2.10
C ILE A 80 18.53 12.57 -0.57
N TYR A 81 19.00 11.46 0.02
CA TYR A 81 18.99 11.23 1.46
C TYR A 81 20.22 11.80 2.20
N ASN A 82 21.27 12.25 1.48
CA ASN A 82 22.42 12.90 2.10
C ASN A 82 22.05 14.31 2.59
N ARG A 83 22.17 14.50 3.91
CA ARG A 83 21.45 15.52 4.71
C ARG A 83 21.77 17.00 4.41
N GLY A 84 22.73 17.31 3.54
CA GLY A 84 23.13 18.69 3.21
C GLY A 84 22.14 19.40 2.27
N TRP A 85 21.97 18.87 1.06
CA TRP A 85 21.39 19.61 -0.08
C TRP A 85 19.94 20.06 0.14
N ALA A 86 19.11 19.21 0.76
CA ALA A 86 17.73 19.55 1.14
C ALA A 86 17.65 20.59 2.28
N LEU A 87 18.70 20.71 3.10
CA LEU A 87 18.75 21.59 4.27
C LEU A 87 19.33 22.96 3.89
N GLU A 88 20.27 23.01 2.95
CA GLU A 88 20.80 24.24 2.36
C GLU A 88 19.80 24.94 1.44
N SER A 89 19.10 24.19 0.57
CA SER A 89 17.99 24.74 -0.23
C SER A 89 16.85 25.29 0.63
N LEU A 90 16.52 24.63 1.75
CA LEU A 90 15.58 25.17 2.75
C LEU A 90 16.11 26.42 3.46
N LYS A 91 17.42 26.52 3.76
CA LYS A 91 18.03 27.73 4.33
C LYS A 91 17.96 28.90 3.35
N ALA A 92 18.31 28.69 2.07
CA ALA A 92 18.23 29.71 1.03
C ALA A 92 16.79 30.21 0.84
N ALA A 93 15.84 29.29 0.60
CA ALA A 93 14.43 29.64 0.44
C ALA A 93 13.85 30.36 1.67
N LYS A 94 14.30 30.03 2.89
CA LYS A 94 13.91 30.73 4.12
C LYS A 94 14.55 32.12 4.26
N ALA A 95 15.76 32.33 3.76
CA ALA A 95 16.39 33.65 3.71
C ALA A 95 15.64 34.59 2.75
N ASP A 96 15.28 34.10 1.57
CA ASP A 96 14.53 34.87 0.58
C ASP A 96 13.10 35.16 1.04
N PHE A 97 12.41 34.20 1.65
CA PHE A 97 11.09 34.39 2.26
C PHE A 97 11.10 35.40 3.41
N ASN A 98 12.19 35.46 4.19
CA ASN A 98 12.34 36.45 5.27
C ASN A 98 12.65 37.87 4.75
N ARG A 99 13.38 37.99 3.62
CA ARG A 99 13.61 39.28 2.95
C ARG A 99 12.33 39.78 2.29
N ASN A 100 11.67 38.92 1.53
CA ASN A 100 10.43 39.25 0.84
C ASN A 100 9.23 39.09 1.76
N LYS A 101 8.96 40.11 2.60
CA LYS A 101 7.71 40.29 3.35
C LYS A 101 6.46 40.52 2.45
N ALA A 102 6.52 40.09 1.19
CA ALA A 102 5.33 39.88 0.38
C ALA A 102 4.46 38.83 1.08
N LYS A 103 3.37 39.28 1.69
CA LYS A 103 2.27 38.38 2.04
C LYS A 103 1.93 37.60 0.78
N ILE A 104 1.96 36.27 0.83
CA ILE A 104 1.30 35.47 -0.19
C ILE A 104 -0.20 35.78 -0.03
N ASN A 105 -0.67 36.76 -0.78
CA ASN A 105 -2.08 37.01 -1.00
C ASN A 105 -2.59 35.79 -1.76
N ILE A 106 -3.01 34.76 -1.03
CA ILE A 106 -3.80 33.66 -1.56
C ILE A 106 -5.07 34.32 -2.10
N THR A 107 -5.09 34.55 -3.42
CA THR A 107 -6.18 35.23 -4.09
C THR A 107 -7.46 34.47 -3.79
N LYS A 108 -8.45 35.16 -3.19
CA LYS A 108 -9.77 34.57 -2.88
C LYS A 108 -10.62 34.34 -4.14
N GLU A 109 -10.07 34.68 -5.30
CA GLU A 109 -10.67 34.45 -6.60
C GLU A 109 -10.81 32.94 -6.86
N PRO A 110 -11.98 32.47 -7.32
CA PRO A 110 -12.16 31.05 -7.62
C PRO A 110 -11.27 30.67 -8.80
N LYS A 111 -10.46 29.61 -8.65
CA LYS A 111 -9.64 29.05 -9.73
C LYS A 111 -10.50 28.82 -10.98
N ILE A 112 -10.23 29.56 -12.04
CA ILE A 112 -10.99 29.49 -13.29
C ILE A 112 -10.55 28.23 -14.05
N PHE A 113 -11.15 27.09 -13.74
CA PHE A 113 -10.91 25.86 -14.49
C PHE A 113 -11.62 25.92 -15.85
N LEU A 114 -10.85 25.89 -16.94
CA LEU A 114 -11.37 25.76 -18.30
C LEU A 114 -11.79 24.31 -18.60
N LYS A 115 -12.52 24.10 -19.69
CA LYS A 115 -12.94 22.76 -20.12
C LYS A 115 -11.91 22.12 -21.05
N PHE A 116 -11.60 20.85 -20.84
CA PHE A 116 -10.98 20.01 -21.86
C PHE A 116 -11.94 19.81 -23.04
N THR A 117 -11.37 19.63 -24.22
CA THR A 117 -12.10 19.15 -25.40
C THR A 117 -12.34 17.64 -25.33
N ASP A 118 -13.39 17.16 -25.99
CA ASP A 118 -13.67 15.73 -26.10
C ASP A 118 -12.51 14.91 -26.66
N LYS A 119 -11.68 15.50 -27.55
CA LYS A 119 -10.46 14.86 -28.08
C LYS A 119 -9.45 14.63 -26.96
N GLN A 120 -9.14 15.66 -26.17
CA GLN A 120 -8.22 15.57 -25.04
C GLN A 120 -8.70 14.58 -23.97
N ILE A 121 -10.00 14.58 -23.64
CA ILE A 121 -10.58 13.60 -22.70
C ILE A 121 -10.43 12.18 -23.24
N LYS A 122 -10.72 11.95 -24.53
CA LYS A 122 -10.53 10.63 -25.17
C LYS A 122 -9.06 10.18 -25.15
N THR A 123 -8.09 11.09 -25.34
CA THR A 123 -6.66 10.79 -25.20
C THR A 123 -6.31 10.41 -23.75
N ILE A 124 -6.70 11.22 -22.75
CA ILE A 124 -6.44 10.93 -21.32
C ILE A 124 -6.98 9.54 -20.92
N PHE A 125 -8.17 9.16 -21.40
CA PHE A 125 -8.75 7.84 -21.15
C PHE A 125 -8.03 6.71 -21.90
N HIS A 126 -7.46 6.96 -23.08
CA HIS A 126 -6.69 5.99 -23.84
C HIS A 126 -5.31 5.74 -23.23
N GLU A 127 -4.63 6.80 -22.78
CA GLU A 127 -3.30 6.77 -22.17
C GLU A 127 -3.31 6.12 -20.79
N PHE A 128 -4.21 6.57 -19.90
CA PHE A 128 -4.15 6.21 -18.48
C PHE A 128 -5.16 5.15 -18.04
N LYS A 129 -6.16 4.82 -18.89
CA LYS A 129 -7.08 3.68 -18.73
C LYS A 129 -7.59 3.53 -17.29
N GLU A 130 -7.39 2.38 -16.64
CA GLU A 130 -7.82 2.06 -15.28
C GLU A 130 -7.40 3.08 -14.20
N LYS A 131 -6.32 3.83 -14.42
CA LYS A 131 -5.82 4.84 -13.49
C LYS A 131 -6.77 6.02 -13.35
N VAL A 132 -7.64 6.29 -14.33
CA VAL A 132 -8.67 7.34 -14.28
C VAL A 132 -9.73 6.98 -13.23
N ILE A 133 -9.74 7.61 -12.05
CA ILE A 133 -10.81 7.36 -11.05
C ILE A 133 -12.04 8.23 -11.34
N SER A 134 -11.82 9.50 -11.65
CA SER A 134 -12.89 10.48 -11.83
C SER A 134 -12.55 11.37 -13.01
N ALA A 135 -13.56 11.72 -13.79
CA ALA A 135 -13.43 12.59 -14.94
C ALA A 135 -14.64 13.51 -15.03
N THR A 136 -14.36 14.79 -15.22
CA THR A 136 -15.33 15.84 -15.49
C THR A 136 -14.80 16.68 -16.67
N PRO A 137 -15.64 17.49 -17.34
CA PRO A 137 -15.17 18.33 -18.44
C PRO A 137 -14.06 19.33 -18.05
N LYS A 138 -13.82 19.60 -16.77
CA LYS A 138 -12.82 20.57 -16.28
C LYS A 138 -11.61 19.95 -15.58
N LEU A 139 -11.72 18.68 -15.15
CA LEU A 139 -10.79 18.03 -14.24
C LEU A 139 -10.86 16.52 -14.42
N VAL A 140 -9.70 15.86 -14.59
CA VAL A 140 -9.55 14.40 -14.49
C VAL A 140 -8.63 14.07 -13.32
N ILE A 141 -8.94 13.00 -12.58
CA ILE A 141 -8.21 12.54 -11.40
C ILE A 141 -7.70 11.13 -11.67
N LEU A 142 -6.38 10.97 -11.64
CA LEU A 142 -5.69 9.70 -11.80
C LEU A 142 -5.20 9.16 -10.45
N LYS A 143 -5.13 7.83 -10.31
CA LYS A 143 -4.41 7.12 -9.25
C LYS A 143 -3.63 5.97 -9.86
N ASP A 144 -2.35 5.93 -9.52
CA ASP A 144 -1.41 4.94 -10.03
C ASP A 144 -1.03 3.96 -8.90
N ARG A 145 -0.47 4.49 -7.81
CA ARG A 145 0.02 3.74 -6.64
C ARG A 145 -0.52 4.40 -5.37
N LYS A 146 0.31 4.64 -4.35
CA LYS A 146 -0.03 5.50 -3.20
C LYS A 146 -0.41 6.91 -3.66
N PHE A 147 0.30 7.38 -4.68
CA PHE A 147 0.13 8.68 -5.32
C PHE A 147 -0.70 8.60 -6.61
N GLY A 148 -1.17 9.77 -7.05
CA GLY A 148 -1.78 9.98 -8.35
C GLY A 148 -1.76 11.46 -8.72
N TYR A 149 -2.65 11.88 -9.63
CA TYR A 149 -2.50 13.14 -10.36
C TYR A 149 -3.82 13.86 -10.59
N GLU A 150 -3.80 15.17 -10.42
CA GLU A 150 -4.89 16.09 -10.74
C GLU A 150 -4.59 16.76 -12.08
N LEU A 151 -5.46 16.58 -13.08
CA LEU A 151 -5.27 17.02 -14.46
C LEU A 151 -6.33 18.06 -14.84
N PHE A 152 -5.95 19.31 -15.09
CA PHE A 152 -6.88 20.41 -15.40
C PHE A 152 -6.27 21.45 -16.36
N ILE A 153 -7.09 22.38 -16.82
CA ILE A 153 -6.65 23.58 -17.56
C ILE A 153 -6.90 24.81 -16.69
N ASP A 154 -5.87 25.60 -16.43
CA ASP A 154 -5.93 26.83 -15.64
C ASP A 154 -6.21 28.05 -16.54
N GLY A 155 -7.39 28.65 -16.38
CA GLY A 155 -7.82 29.82 -17.15
C GLY A 155 -7.14 31.13 -16.80
N SER A 156 -6.32 31.20 -15.75
CA SER A 156 -5.51 32.39 -15.45
C SER A 156 -4.28 32.53 -16.36
N ASN A 157 -3.77 31.42 -16.87
CA ASN A 157 -2.58 31.36 -17.73
C ASN A 157 -2.77 30.51 -19.00
N ASN A 158 -3.95 29.92 -19.19
CA ASN A 158 -4.36 29.04 -20.28
C ASN A 158 -3.43 27.81 -20.49
N ARG A 159 -2.94 27.21 -19.39
CA ARG A 159 -2.02 26.05 -19.43
C ARG A 159 -2.66 24.77 -18.92
N PHE A 160 -2.15 23.64 -19.41
CA PHE A 160 -2.44 22.30 -18.89
C PHE A 160 -1.61 22.04 -17.63
N TRP A 161 -2.27 21.79 -16.51
CA TRP A 161 -1.61 21.60 -15.21
C TRP A 161 -1.78 20.18 -14.69
N VAL A 162 -0.67 19.59 -14.26
CA VAL A 162 -0.60 18.34 -13.48
C VAL A 162 -0.13 18.63 -12.07
N ASN A 163 -0.95 18.31 -11.05
CA ASN A 163 -0.54 18.34 -9.64
C ASN A 163 -0.44 16.90 -9.09
N ALA A 164 0.57 16.62 -8.27
CA ALA A 164 0.66 15.33 -7.58
C ALA A 164 -0.29 15.27 -6.35
N LEU A 165 -0.90 14.10 -6.15
CA LEU A 165 -1.86 13.81 -5.08
C LEU A 165 -1.40 12.60 -4.25
N GLU A 166 -1.58 12.65 -2.93
CA GLU A 166 -1.52 11.50 -2.01
C GLU A 166 -2.95 11.11 -1.62
N PHE A 167 -3.33 9.85 -1.82
CA PHE A 167 -4.67 9.37 -1.49
C PHE A 167 -4.80 8.95 -0.02
N GLN A 168 -5.97 9.18 0.56
CA GLN A 168 -6.33 8.61 1.86
C GLN A 168 -6.78 7.16 1.66
N GLU A 169 -6.06 6.23 2.28
CA GLU A 169 -6.28 4.79 2.10
C GLU A 169 -7.05 4.12 3.27
N PRO A 170 -7.91 3.12 2.98
CA PRO A 170 -8.33 2.67 1.66
C PRO A 170 -9.19 3.72 0.93
N ILE A 171 -8.96 3.87 -0.37
CA ILE A 171 -9.68 4.82 -1.21
C ILE A 171 -11.19 4.50 -1.27
N ASN A 172 -12.04 5.50 -0.96
CA ASN A 172 -13.45 5.44 -1.31
C ASN A 172 -13.62 5.67 -2.81
N LEU A 173 -14.17 4.70 -3.52
CA LEU A 173 -14.25 4.72 -4.99
C LEU A 173 -15.34 5.65 -5.56
N LYS A 174 -16.29 6.11 -4.72
CA LYS A 174 -17.37 7.04 -5.15
C LYS A 174 -17.02 8.50 -4.86
N SER A 175 -16.28 8.76 -3.79
CA SER A 175 -15.76 10.09 -3.43
C SER A 175 -14.30 9.98 -2.92
N PRO A 176 -13.32 9.85 -3.85
CA PRO A 176 -11.91 9.76 -3.50
C PRO A 176 -11.45 10.94 -2.65
N LYS A 177 -10.86 10.64 -1.48
CA LYS A 177 -10.23 11.65 -0.62
C LYS A 177 -8.73 11.64 -0.84
N TYR A 178 -8.17 12.81 -1.09
CA TYR A 178 -6.74 13.00 -1.37
C TYR A 178 -6.27 14.35 -0.84
N LYS A 179 -4.95 14.52 -0.78
CA LYS A 179 -4.26 15.79 -0.48
C LYS A 179 -3.26 16.06 -1.60
N HIS A 180 -3.03 17.32 -1.95
CA HIS A 180 -1.92 17.65 -2.86
C HIS A 180 -0.58 17.42 -2.16
N VAL A 181 0.41 16.91 -2.90
CA VAL A 181 1.75 16.64 -2.36
C VAL A 181 2.58 17.92 -2.30
N TRP A 182 3.00 18.26 -1.08
CA TRP A 182 3.98 19.30 -0.80
C TRP A 182 5.29 18.64 -0.36
N GLN A 183 6.41 18.98 -1.00
CA GLN A 183 7.72 18.42 -0.67
C GLN A 183 8.68 19.52 -0.19
N GLY A 184 8.52 19.93 1.07
CA GLY A 184 9.15 21.14 1.58
C GLY A 184 8.41 22.37 1.06
N ASN A 185 9.14 23.37 0.58
CA ASN A 185 8.54 24.62 0.07
C ASN A 185 7.95 24.49 -1.35
N SER A 186 8.21 23.40 -2.08
CA SER A 186 7.67 23.18 -3.43
C SER A 186 6.40 22.32 -3.42
N PHE A 187 5.35 22.88 -4.02
CA PHE A 187 4.19 22.15 -4.53
C PHE A 187 4.62 21.37 -5.78
N ILE A 188 4.28 20.08 -5.88
CA ILE A 188 4.57 19.30 -7.09
C ILE A 188 3.44 19.54 -8.10
N GLY A 189 3.51 20.69 -8.77
CA GLY A 189 2.61 21.10 -9.85
C GLY A 189 3.39 21.63 -11.05
N TYR A 190 3.02 21.22 -12.26
CA TYR A 190 3.67 21.64 -13.51
C TYR A 190 2.63 22.09 -14.54
N GLY A 191 2.82 23.28 -15.14
CA GLY A 191 1.92 23.89 -16.12
C GLY A 191 2.55 24.07 -17.50
N PHE A 192 1.96 23.44 -18.53
CA PHE A 192 2.46 23.36 -19.91
C PHE A 192 1.57 24.12 -20.89
N VAL A 193 2.16 24.63 -21.97
CA VAL A 193 1.39 25.21 -23.09
C VAL A 193 0.81 24.10 -23.96
N GLU A 194 1.64 23.12 -24.33
CA GLU A 194 1.20 22.00 -25.17
C GLU A 194 0.62 20.83 -24.37
N PHE A 195 -0.38 20.18 -24.97
CA PHE A 195 -1.08 19.05 -24.38
C PHE A 195 -0.22 17.77 -24.36
N GLU A 196 0.68 17.59 -25.33
CA GLU A 196 1.52 16.40 -25.45
C GLU A 196 2.63 16.38 -24.40
N ASP A 197 3.32 17.52 -24.18
CA ASP A 197 4.27 17.70 -23.07
C ASP A 197 3.63 17.40 -21.71
N PHE A 198 2.39 17.82 -21.52
CA PHE A 198 1.60 17.58 -20.32
C PHE A 198 1.34 16.08 -20.10
N ILE A 199 0.89 15.34 -21.12
CA ILE A 199 0.72 13.88 -21.06
C ILE A 199 2.07 13.18 -20.77
N ASN A 200 3.12 13.57 -21.48
CA ASN A 200 4.48 13.06 -21.29
C ASN A 200 5.04 13.33 -19.89
N LYS A 201 4.65 14.45 -19.26
CA LYS A 201 5.00 14.75 -17.86
C LYS A 201 4.28 13.82 -16.89
N VAL A 202 3.00 13.53 -17.09
CA VAL A 202 2.23 12.59 -16.24
C VAL A 202 2.87 11.20 -16.29
N HIS A 203 3.22 10.68 -17.47
CA HIS A 203 3.94 9.41 -17.63
C HIS A 203 5.30 9.42 -16.92
N ASN A 204 6.07 10.51 -17.00
CA ASN A 204 7.32 10.65 -16.26
C ASN A 204 7.12 10.70 -14.74
N LEU A 205 6.04 11.29 -14.22
CA LEU A 205 5.74 11.32 -12.78
C LEU A 205 5.24 9.97 -12.25
N MET A 206 4.56 9.17 -13.08
CA MET A 206 4.19 7.79 -12.76
C MET A 206 5.40 6.84 -12.72
N SER A 207 6.37 7.04 -13.61
CA SER A 207 7.52 6.14 -13.75
C SER A 207 8.74 6.53 -12.89
N LYS A 208 8.95 7.82 -12.63
CA LYS A 208 10.21 8.34 -12.03
C LYS A 208 9.94 9.27 -10.84
N GLY A 209 10.94 9.39 -9.97
CA GLY A 209 10.89 10.23 -8.77
C GLY A 209 10.01 9.67 -7.65
N LYS A 210 9.76 10.50 -6.64
CA LYS A 210 9.12 10.08 -5.37
C LYS A 210 7.63 9.72 -5.49
N THR A 211 6.98 10.07 -6.60
CA THR A 211 5.58 9.73 -6.85
C THR A 211 5.44 8.35 -7.50
N GLY A 212 6.34 8.01 -8.43
CA GLY A 212 6.33 6.71 -9.11
C GLY A 212 6.90 5.56 -8.27
N VAL A 213 8.06 5.75 -7.66
CA VAL A 213 8.74 4.70 -6.87
C VAL A 213 7.98 4.45 -5.56
N ASN A 214 7.34 3.29 -5.45
CA ASN A 214 6.67 2.80 -4.25
C ASN A 214 7.12 1.36 -4.01
N LEU A 215 7.85 1.11 -2.93
CA LEU A 215 8.34 -0.23 -2.58
C LEU A 215 7.24 -0.97 -1.80
N PHE A 216 6.59 -1.91 -2.47
CA PHE A 216 5.67 -2.86 -1.83
C PHE A 216 6.45 -3.96 -1.14
N ARG A 217 6.02 -4.32 0.07
CA ARG A 217 6.57 -5.46 0.82
C ARG A 217 5.85 -6.76 0.45
N ASP A 218 4.53 -6.69 0.39
CA ASP A 218 3.62 -7.82 0.22
C ASP A 218 2.26 -7.35 -0.30
N TYR A 219 1.58 -8.21 -1.05
CA TYR A 219 0.26 -7.97 -1.62
C TYR A 219 -0.80 -8.82 -0.95
N VAL A 220 -2.05 -8.34 -0.92
CA VAL A 220 -3.18 -9.10 -0.39
C VAL A 220 -3.56 -10.21 -1.37
N VAL A 221 -3.67 -11.44 -0.87
CA VAL A 221 -4.20 -12.60 -1.59
C VAL A 221 -5.61 -12.96 -1.14
N ASP A 222 -5.97 -12.72 0.12
CA ASP A 222 -7.32 -12.95 0.64
C ASP A 222 -7.65 -12.12 1.90
N VAL A 223 -8.91 -12.10 2.33
CA VAL A 223 -9.39 -11.34 3.49
C VAL A 223 -10.29 -12.19 4.39
N ASN A 224 -9.79 -12.54 5.57
CA ASN A 224 -10.57 -13.20 6.62
C ASN A 224 -11.27 -12.13 7.48
N PHE A 225 -12.53 -11.84 7.14
CA PHE A 225 -13.33 -10.81 7.81
C PHE A 225 -13.58 -11.11 9.30
N ASP A 226 -13.82 -12.38 9.65
CA ASP A 226 -14.22 -12.81 11.00
C ASP A 226 -13.05 -12.69 11.99
N ARG A 227 -11.86 -13.16 11.60
CA ARG A 227 -10.60 -13.01 12.37
C ARG A 227 -9.98 -11.62 12.23
N ASN A 228 -10.59 -10.72 11.44
CA ASN A 228 -10.06 -9.40 11.08
C ASN A 228 -8.63 -9.44 10.52
N ARG A 229 -8.32 -10.40 9.64
CA ARG A 229 -6.99 -10.54 9.02
C ARG A 229 -7.01 -10.29 7.51
N PHE A 230 -6.04 -9.52 7.02
CA PHE A 230 -5.57 -9.66 5.63
C PHE A 230 -4.63 -10.87 5.54
N ILE A 231 -4.75 -11.64 4.47
CA ILE A 231 -3.77 -12.67 4.08
C ILE A 231 -2.91 -12.07 2.96
N SER A 232 -1.59 -12.12 3.09
CA SER A 232 -0.65 -11.55 2.12
C SER A 232 0.40 -12.54 1.61
N SER A 233 0.91 -12.31 0.40
CA SER A 233 2.06 -13.00 -0.19
C SER A 233 3.07 -11.97 -0.70
N ASN A 234 4.34 -12.35 -0.74
CA ASN A 234 5.40 -11.55 -1.37
C ASN A 234 5.42 -11.78 -2.90
N HIS A 235 4.90 -12.91 -3.37
CA HIS A 235 4.94 -13.33 -4.78
C HIS A 235 3.58 -13.16 -5.46
N ASP A 236 2.51 -13.59 -4.78
CA ASP A 236 1.16 -13.65 -5.32
C ASP A 236 0.34 -12.40 -4.96
N PHE A 237 -0.73 -12.16 -5.71
CA PHE A 237 -1.69 -11.10 -5.41
C PHE A 237 -3.08 -11.46 -5.95
N LYS A 238 -4.13 -11.11 -5.21
CA LYS A 238 -5.50 -11.19 -5.71
C LYS A 238 -5.92 -9.86 -6.34
N LEU A 239 -6.60 -9.96 -7.48
CA LEU A 239 -7.32 -8.85 -8.09
C LEU A 239 -8.79 -8.91 -7.65
N PHE A 240 -9.18 -7.98 -6.78
CA PHE A 240 -10.53 -7.90 -6.25
C PHE A 240 -11.47 -7.19 -7.23
N THR A 241 -12.69 -7.69 -7.35
CA THR A 241 -13.79 -6.99 -8.04
C THR A 241 -14.23 -5.74 -7.26
N TYR A 242 -15.00 -4.86 -7.90
CA TYR A 242 -15.60 -3.70 -7.23
C TYR A 242 -16.41 -4.08 -5.98
N GLU A 243 -17.21 -5.14 -6.05
CA GLU A 243 -18.05 -5.58 -4.92
C GLU A 243 -17.25 -6.14 -3.75
N GLU A 244 -16.22 -6.96 -4.02
CA GLU A 244 -15.28 -7.42 -3.00
C GLU A 244 -14.55 -6.24 -2.37
N TYR A 245 -14.05 -5.31 -3.19
CA TYR A 245 -13.35 -4.13 -2.69
C TYR A 245 -14.26 -3.26 -1.80
N VAL A 246 -15.52 -3.04 -2.17
CA VAL A 246 -16.47 -2.26 -1.35
C VAL A 246 -16.81 -2.97 -0.02
N LYS A 247 -16.75 -4.31 0.05
CA LYS A 247 -16.82 -5.05 1.32
C LYS A 247 -15.57 -4.78 2.17
N ILE A 248 -14.38 -4.84 1.56
CA ILE A 248 -13.09 -4.56 2.22
C ILE A 248 -13.03 -3.11 2.73
N GLU A 249 -13.47 -2.11 1.94
CA GLU A 249 -13.49 -0.69 2.33
C GLU A 249 -14.31 -0.48 3.62
N LYS A 250 -15.56 -0.99 3.64
CA LYS A 250 -16.48 -0.86 4.78
C LYS A 250 -15.95 -1.56 6.02
N TRP A 251 -15.46 -2.79 5.88
CA TRP A 251 -14.86 -3.56 6.97
C TRP A 251 -13.61 -2.87 7.52
N TYR A 252 -12.74 -2.35 6.64
CA TYR A 252 -11.53 -1.65 7.04
C TYR A 252 -11.83 -0.37 7.83
N VAL A 253 -12.76 0.46 7.34
CA VAL A 253 -13.16 1.69 8.04
C VAL A 253 -13.74 1.38 9.43
N LYS A 254 -14.48 0.28 9.59
CA LYS A 254 -15.02 -0.16 10.89
C LYS A 254 -13.93 -0.68 11.84
N ASN A 255 -13.00 -1.51 11.36
CA ASN A 255 -12.15 -2.33 12.21
C ASN A 255 -10.67 -1.91 12.25
N LYS A 256 -10.26 -0.84 11.54
CA LYS A 256 -8.86 -0.39 11.26
C LYS A 256 -7.80 -0.65 12.35
N ILE A 257 -8.13 -0.46 13.63
CA ILE A 257 -7.19 -0.62 14.76
C ILE A 257 -6.83 -2.09 15.01
N ASN A 258 -7.78 -2.99 14.76
CA ASN A 258 -7.71 -4.42 15.07
C ASN A 258 -7.28 -5.28 13.87
N ILE A 259 -7.08 -4.67 12.68
CA ILE A 259 -6.77 -5.42 11.47
C ILE A 259 -5.30 -5.82 11.44
N MET A 260 -5.08 -7.12 11.34
CA MET A 260 -3.76 -7.75 11.31
C MET A 260 -3.47 -8.30 9.91
N ILE A 261 -2.19 -8.49 9.59
CA ILE A 261 -1.70 -9.05 8.34
C ILE A 261 -0.97 -10.35 8.66
N LYS A 262 -1.38 -11.41 7.97
CA LYS A 262 -0.86 -12.76 8.04
C LYS A 262 -0.22 -13.12 6.70
N ILE A 263 0.98 -13.71 6.72
CA ILE A 263 1.62 -14.24 5.50
C ILE A 263 0.98 -15.59 5.15
N ALA A 264 0.66 -15.79 3.87
CA ALA A 264 0.11 -17.04 3.34
C ALA A 264 1.06 -18.22 3.57
N GLY A 265 0.50 -19.40 3.90
CA GLY A 265 1.28 -20.61 4.24
C GLY A 265 2.03 -20.56 5.59
N GLN A 266 2.36 -19.38 6.12
CA GLN A 266 3.06 -19.24 7.40
C GLN A 266 2.07 -19.25 8.57
N LYS A 267 2.18 -20.24 9.48
CA LYS A 267 1.46 -20.23 10.76
C LYS A 267 1.90 -19.03 11.61
N ASP A 268 0.96 -18.46 12.35
CA ASP A 268 1.22 -17.43 13.36
C ASP A 268 0.85 -17.92 14.77
N ILE A 269 1.22 -17.13 15.78
CA ILE A 269 0.98 -17.47 17.20
C ILE A 269 -0.52 -17.66 17.53
N GLU A 270 -1.44 -16.99 16.83
CA GLU A 270 -2.88 -17.17 17.07
C GLU A 270 -3.38 -18.50 16.49
N ASP A 271 -2.85 -18.95 15.34
CA ASP A 271 -3.20 -20.27 14.79
C ASP A 271 -2.69 -21.40 15.69
N LEU A 272 -1.43 -21.34 16.16
CA LEU A 272 -0.92 -22.35 17.10
C LEU A 272 -1.70 -22.35 18.42
N ASN A 273 -2.16 -21.19 18.90
CA ASN A 273 -3.05 -21.12 20.05
C ASN A 273 -4.42 -21.75 19.77
N ASP A 274 -4.93 -21.70 18.54
CA ASP A 274 -6.18 -22.38 18.16
C ASP A 274 -5.98 -23.89 17.96
N GLU A 275 -4.86 -24.32 17.38
CA GLU A 275 -4.48 -25.73 17.28
C GLU A 275 -4.33 -26.36 18.68
N ILE A 276 -3.70 -25.66 19.63
CA ILE A 276 -3.60 -26.10 21.03
C ILE A 276 -5.00 -26.13 21.70
N LYS A 277 -5.89 -25.18 21.43
CA LYS A 277 -7.29 -25.22 21.92
C LYS A 277 -8.08 -26.40 21.36
N MET A 278 -7.88 -26.75 20.08
CA MET A 278 -8.50 -27.94 19.47
C MET A 278 -7.91 -29.21 20.09
N GLN A 279 -6.58 -29.35 20.10
CA GLN A 279 -5.89 -30.49 20.71
C GLN A 279 -6.33 -30.77 22.14
N ASN A 280 -6.53 -29.72 22.96
CA ASN A 280 -7.03 -29.83 24.33
C ASN A 280 -8.52 -30.23 24.43
N LYS A 281 -9.38 -29.81 23.49
CA LYS A 281 -10.77 -30.30 23.41
C LYS A 281 -10.82 -31.77 23.02
N ASP A 282 -9.97 -32.14 22.07
CA ASP A 282 -9.86 -33.49 21.52
C ASP A 282 -9.03 -34.42 22.42
N LYS A 283 -8.65 -33.96 23.63
CA LYS A 283 -7.85 -34.66 24.66
C LYS A 283 -6.49 -35.18 24.18
N SER A 284 -6.01 -34.70 23.04
CA SER A 284 -4.70 -35.04 22.48
C SER A 284 -3.56 -34.29 23.19
N LYS A 285 -2.36 -34.88 23.23
CA LYS A 285 -1.23 -34.33 23.98
C LYS A 285 -0.56 -33.18 23.24
N THR A 286 -0.84 -31.94 23.64
CA THR A 286 0.01 -30.78 23.29
C THR A 286 1.45 -31.04 23.76
N THR A 287 2.42 -30.96 22.87
CA THR A 287 3.85 -31.15 23.20
C THR A 287 4.48 -29.86 23.74
N ALA A 288 5.48 -30.00 24.62
CA ALA A 288 6.28 -28.86 25.09
C ALA A 288 6.97 -28.12 23.94
N LEU A 289 7.34 -28.83 22.86
CA LEU A 289 7.97 -28.27 21.67
C LEU A 289 7.01 -27.35 20.89
N GLN A 290 5.73 -27.70 20.74
CA GLN A 290 4.71 -26.81 20.16
C GLN A 290 4.52 -25.53 21.00
N VAL A 291 4.54 -25.65 22.34
CA VAL A 291 4.44 -24.48 23.25
C VAL A 291 5.67 -23.56 23.14
N ILE A 292 6.86 -24.12 22.90
CA ILE A 292 8.08 -23.35 22.62
C ILE A 292 7.99 -22.69 21.24
N GLN A 293 7.59 -23.41 20.19
CA GLN A 293 7.38 -22.86 18.85
C GLN A 293 6.39 -21.69 18.86
N ALA A 294 5.26 -21.81 19.57
CA ALA A 294 4.28 -20.72 19.71
C ALA A 294 4.86 -19.45 20.36
N LYS A 295 5.83 -19.58 21.27
CA LYS A 295 6.55 -18.45 21.87
C LYS A 295 7.66 -17.86 20.99
N LEU A 296 8.13 -18.61 19.99
CA LEU A 296 9.15 -18.17 19.03
C LEU A 296 8.56 -17.57 17.75
N LEU A 297 7.29 -17.87 17.41
CA LEU A 297 6.60 -17.22 16.30
C LEU A 297 6.37 -15.73 16.56
N LEU A 298 6.61 -14.92 15.53
CA LEU A 298 6.28 -13.50 15.55
C LEU A 298 4.75 -13.32 15.60
N PRO A 299 4.23 -12.33 16.35
CA PRO A 299 2.83 -11.96 16.27
C PRO A 299 2.50 -11.41 14.86
N PRO A 300 1.26 -11.57 14.37
CA PRO A 300 0.87 -11.06 13.06
C PRO A 300 1.05 -9.53 12.98
N ARG A 301 1.32 -9.01 11.78
CA ARG A 301 1.74 -7.62 11.59
C ARG A 301 0.54 -6.68 11.60
N ARG A 302 0.55 -5.60 12.40
CA ARG A 302 -0.52 -4.57 12.34
C ARG A 302 -0.64 -3.96 10.95
N CYS A 303 -1.87 -3.77 10.47
CA CYS A 303 -2.12 -3.25 9.13
C CYS A 303 -1.74 -1.75 8.99
N ARG A 304 -0.55 -1.49 8.46
CA ARG A 304 0.00 -0.15 8.16
C ARG A 304 0.32 -0.03 6.67
N PHE A 305 0.33 1.21 6.18
CA PHE A 305 0.68 1.58 4.81
C PHE A 305 0.02 0.72 3.72
N LEU A 306 -1.25 0.34 3.93
CA LEU A 306 -2.12 -0.22 2.90
C LEU A 306 -2.26 0.81 1.77
N VAL A 307 -2.08 0.33 0.54
CA VAL A 307 -2.24 1.08 -0.70
C VAL A 307 -3.10 0.24 -1.64
N VAL A 308 -4.04 0.91 -2.30
CA VAL A 308 -4.93 0.33 -3.30
C VAL A 308 -4.48 0.79 -4.67
N MET A 309 -4.53 -0.09 -5.66
CA MET A 309 -4.20 0.22 -7.06
C MET A 309 -5.38 -0.22 -7.94
N PRO A 310 -5.93 0.67 -8.78
CA PRO A 310 -6.82 0.23 -9.84
C PRO A 310 -6.02 -0.57 -10.88
N CYS A 311 -6.60 -1.65 -11.37
CA CYS A 311 -6.00 -2.52 -12.37
C CYS A 311 -6.98 -2.74 -13.53
N LEU A 312 -6.43 -2.93 -14.73
CA LEU A 312 -7.22 -3.20 -15.93
C LEU A 312 -8.04 -4.48 -15.74
N ASN A 313 -9.35 -4.40 -15.96
CA ASN A 313 -10.19 -5.60 -16.03
C ASN A 313 -10.08 -6.20 -17.44
N PRO A 314 -9.46 -7.38 -17.65
CA PRO A 314 -9.28 -7.96 -18.98
C PRO A 314 -10.61 -8.34 -19.66
N LYS A 315 -11.71 -8.43 -18.91
CA LYS A 315 -13.07 -8.64 -19.46
C LYS A 315 -13.70 -7.35 -19.97
N TYR A 316 -13.20 -6.17 -19.59
CA TYR A 316 -13.76 -4.87 -19.97
C TYR A 316 -13.18 -4.38 -21.31
N LYS A 317 -14.03 -4.30 -22.34
CA LYS A 317 -13.68 -3.80 -23.69
C LYS A 317 -14.22 -2.40 -24.00
N GLY A 318 -14.80 -1.71 -23.01
CA GLY A 318 -15.38 -0.38 -23.19
C GLY A 318 -14.35 0.75 -23.13
N LYS A 319 -14.82 1.99 -23.35
CA LYS A 319 -13.99 3.20 -23.36
C LYS A 319 -14.12 4.08 -22.11
N ASN A 320 -15.06 3.78 -21.21
CA ASN A 320 -15.29 4.57 -19.99
C ASN A 320 -14.56 3.92 -18.80
N PHE A 321 -13.29 4.27 -18.64
CA PHE A 321 -12.50 3.85 -17.49
C PHE A 321 -12.76 4.68 -16.22
N ALA A 322 -13.65 5.68 -16.20
CA ALA A 322 -13.93 6.40 -14.95
C ALA A 322 -14.71 5.51 -13.96
N ASN A 323 -15.76 4.82 -14.42
CA ASN A 323 -16.59 3.97 -13.54
C ASN A 323 -15.72 2.92 -12.80
N PRO A 324 -15.73 2.87 -11.45
CA PRO A 324 -15.01 1.85 -10.69
C PRO A 324 -15.43 0.40 -10.96
N GLU A 325 -16.67 0.16 -11.39
CA GLU A 325 -17.18 -1.19 -11.72
C GLU A 325 -16.45 -1.84 -12.92
N ASN A 326 -15.86 -1.01 -13.79
CA ASN A 326 -15.12 -1.45 -14.98
C ASN A 326 -13.67 -1.88 -14.68
N LYS A 327 -13.27 -1.95 -13.40
CA LYS A 327 -11.89 -2.19 -12.94
C LYS A 327 -11.78 -3.40 -12.03
N LEU A 328 -10.54 -3.84 -11.84
CA LEU A 328 -10.16 -4.68 -10.72
C LEU A 328 -9.28 -3.86 -9.75
N TYR A 329 -9.08 -4.37 -8.54
CA TYR A 329 -8.36 -3.70 -7.47
C TYR A 329 -7.29 -4.60 -6.88
N LYS A 330 -6.02 -4.19 -7.00
CA LYS A 330 -4.90 -4.82 -6.28
C LYS A 330 -4.67 -4.06 -4.98
N ILE A 331 -4.49 -4.77 -3.88
CA ILE A 331 -4.18 -4.19 -2.57
C ILE A 331 -2.78 -4.67 -2.17
N GLY A 332 -1.94 -3.77 -1.66
CA GLY A 332 -0.64 -4.12 -1.12
C GLY A 332 -0.25 -3.23 0.05
N PHE A 333 0.82 -3.62 0.73
CA PHE A 333 1.38 -2.85 1.84
C PHE A 333 2.77 -2.39 1.46
N LEU A 334 3.08 -1.12 1.73
CA LEU A 334 4.44 -0.63 1.63
C LEU A 334 5.29 -1.18 2.79
N PHE A 335 6.61 -1.08 2.65
CA PHE A 335 7.49 -1.16 3.81
C PHE A 335 7.11 -0.08 4.84
N ASN A 336 7.31 -0.38 6.12
CA ASN A 336 7.37 0.68 7.12
C ASN A 336 8.72 1.40 6.95
N ASP A 337 8.71 2.74 7.00
CA ASP A 337 9.88 3.52 7.42
C ASP A 337 10.25 3.20 8.89
#